data_AF-A0A6B9M0H8-F1
#
_entry.id   AF-A0A6B9M0H8-F1
#
_cell.length_a   1.000
_cell.length_b   1.000
_cell.length_c   1.000
_cell.angle_alpha   90.00
_cell.angle_beta   90.00
_cell.angle_gamma   90.00
#
_symmetry.space_group_name_H-M   'P 1'
#
loop_
_entity.id
_entity.type
_entity.pdbx_description
1 polymer ?
#
loop_
_entity_poly.entity_id
_entity_poly.type
_entity_poly.pdbx_seq_one_letter_code
_entity_poly.pdbx_strand_id
1 'polypeptide(L)'
;MALKVDNIPRLSGTDLVHADDQLHGPEVAPSISVTSTFRAEQPLTSTTVGSDDHDFDPLNPINHVYSRYTQNVSSRAEKVLSKINGGYAITFASGLAASYAALVHLKPKRVAITGGYHGCHLTIQVYKQSRGEGLPIIGIDDSFQPGDLCWLETPLNPTGEARDIQYYADKA
;
A
#
# COMPACT_ATOMS: atom_id res chain seq x y z
N MET A 1 -6.12 18.47 32.81
CA MET A 1 -4.76 18.09 32.38
C MET A 1 -4.84 16.64 31.94
N ALA A 2 -5.08 16.40 30.65
CA ALA A 2 -5.22 15.04 30.13
C ALA A 2 -3.85 14.36 30.20
N LEU A 3 -3.81 13.18 30.83
CA LEU A 3 -2.62 12.34 30.88
C LEU A 3 -2.18 12.07 29.44
N LYS A 4 -0.94 12.45 29.11
CA LYS A 4 -0.30 12.09 27.83
C LYS A 4 -0.32 10.57 27.75
N VAL A 5 -1.08 10.04 26.79
CA VAL A 5 -1.02 8.62 26.42
C VAL A 5 0.44 8.29 26.14
N ASP A 6 0.88 7.19 26.75
CA ASP A 6 2.26 6.85 27.06
C ASP A 6 3.26 7.07 25.92
N ASN A 7 4.44 7.55 26.29
CA ASN A 7 5.64 7.72 25.47
C ASN A 7 6.27 6.38 25.03
N ILE A 8 5.48 5.32 24.88
CA ILE A 8 5.96 4.03 24.39
C ILE A 8 6.18 4.19 22.88
N PRO A 9 7.41 3.96 22.37
CA PRO A 9 7.65 3.96 20.93
C PRO A 9 6.69 2.97 20.25
N ARG A 10 5.91 3.44 19.27
CA ARG A 10 4.99 2.58 18.49
C ARG A 10 5.73 1.48 17.71
N LEU A 11 7.03 1.65 17.54
CA LEU A 11 7.92 0.79 16.77
C LEU A 11 9.25 0.63 17.52
N SER A 12 9.74 -0.59 17.63
CA SER A 12 11.06 -0.90 18.19
C SER A 12 12.02 -1.40 17.11
N GLY A 13 13.33 -1.36 17.38
CA GLY A 13 14.32 -2.00 16.51
C GLY A 13 14.08 -3.51 16.36
N THR A 14 13.50 -4.15 17.39
CA THR A 14 13.08 -5.55 17.32
C THR A 14 11.97 -5.74 16.29
N ASP A 15 10.97 -4.86 16.23
CA ASP A 15 9.90 -4.95 15.23
C ASP A 15 10.43 -4.81 13.80
N LEU A 16 11.47 -3.99 13.59
CA LEU A 16 12.10 -3.84 12.26
C LEU A 16 12.76 -5.12 11.75
N VAL A 17 13.13 -6.03 12.66
CA VAL A 17 13.82 -7.29 12.34
C VAL A 17 12.88 -8.50 12.42
N HIS A 18 11.88 -8.45 13.31
CA HIS A 18 11.11 -9.63 13.75
C HIS A 18 9.59 -9.50 13.60
N ALA A 19 9.07 -8.42 13.00
CA ALA A 19 7.62 -8.22 12.88
C ALA A 19 6.89 -9.31 12.06
N ASP A 20 7.62 -10.10 11.28
CA ASP A 20 7.13 -11.23 10.49
C ASP A 20 7.47 -12.60 11.12
N ASP A 21 8.00 -12.65 12.35
CA ASP A 21 8.47 -13.89 12.98
C ASP A 21 7.38 -14.97 13.03
N GLN A 22 6.10 -14.62 13.10
CA GLN A 22 5.00 -15.60 13.06
C GLN A 22 4.93 -16.42 11.76
N LEU A 23 5.59 -15.97 10.70
CA LEU A 23 5.64 -16.60 9.37
C LEU A 23 7.01 -17.27 9.10
N HIS A 24 7.88 -17.38 10.10
CA HIS A 24 9.21 -17.93 9.92
C HIS A 24 9.22 -19.46 9.74
N GLY A 25 10.21 -19.95 8.98
CA GLY A 25 10.54 -21.37 8.91
C GLY A 25 11.69 -21.71 9.87
N PRO A 26 12.29 -22.91 9.75
CA PRO A 26 13.46 -23.28 10.56
C PRO A 26 14.71 -22.43 10.25
N GLU A 27 14.74 -21.77 9.09
CA GLU A 27 15.84 -20.93 8.65
C GLU A 27 15.86 -19.58 9.39
N VAL A 28 17.06 -19.08 9.71
CA VAL A 28 17.24 -17.76 10.35
C VAL A 28 16.81 -16.61 9.43
N ALA A 29 17.12 -16.71 8.13
CA ALA A 29 16.74 -15.72 7.13
C ALA A 29 15.55 -16.24 6.28
N PRO A 30 14.69 -15.35 5.75
CA PRO A 30 13.63 -15.76 4.84
C PRO A 30 14.17 -16.48 3.59
N SER A 31 13.69 -17.69 3.31
CA SER A 31 14.00 -18.39 2.06
C SER A 31 13.42 -17.67 0.85
N ILE A 32 14.18 -17.59 -0.24
CA ILE A 32 13.70 -16.99 -1.49
C ILE A 32 12.90 -18.04 -2.27
N SER A 33 11.60 -17.80 -2.43
CA SER A 33 10.74 -18.60 -3.31
C SER A 33 10.60 -17.94 -4.67
N VAL A 34 10.88 -18.70 -5.74
CA VAL A 34 10.66 -18.29 -7.14
C VAL A 34 9.46 -19.00 -7.76
N THR A 35 8.63 -19.68 -6.96
CA THR A 35 7.47 -20.41 -7.48
C THR A 35 6.40 -19.45 -7.98
N SER A 36 5.73 -19.83 -9.07
CA SER A 36 4.57 -19.10 -9.57
C SER A 36 3.26 -19.57 -8.94
N THR A 37 3.17 -20.87 -8.63
CA THR A 37 1.95 -21.57 -8.17
C THR A 37 2.26 -22.49 -6.99
N PHE A 38 1.20 -22.95 -6.32
CA PHE A 38 1.28 -23.79 -5.14
C PHE A 38 0.42 -25.04 -5.30
N ARG A 39 0.80 -26.11 -4.60
CA ARG A 39 0.06 -27.37 -4.62
C ARG A 39 -1.28 -27.18 -3.90
N ALA A 40 -2.38 -27.46 -4.59
CA ALA A 40 -3.69 -27.58 -3.95
C ALA A 40 -3.76 -28.87 -3.12
N GLU A 41 -4.48 -28.84 -2.00
CA GLU A 41 -4.65 -30.01 -1.11
C GLU A 41 -5.40 -31.15 -1.81
N GLN A 42 -6.39 -30.81 -2.65
CA GLN A 42 -7.18 -31.78 -3.42
C GLN A 42 -7.26 -31.38 -4.90
N PRO A 43 -6.18 -31.50 -5.69
CA PRO A 43 -6.09 -30.90 -7.02
C PRO A 43 -7.08 -31.48 -8.06
N LEU A 44 -7.74 -32.61 -7.75
CA LEU A 44 -8.69 -33.29 -8.63
C LEU A 44 -10.16 -33.03 -8.28
N THR A 45 -10.44 -32.53 -7.08
CA THR A 45 -11.81 -32.32 -6.55
C THR A 45 -12.03 -30.90 -6.04
N SER A 46 -10.95 -30.17 -5.74
CA SER A 46 -10.97 -28.75 -5.44
C SER A 46 -11.32 -27.99 -6.71
N THR A 47 -12.60 -27.64 -6.86
CA THR A 47 -13.03 -26.50 -7.70
C THR A 47 -12.64 -25.16 -7.06
N THR A 48 -12.15 -25.20 -5.81
CA THR A 48 -11.72 -24.08 -4.99
C THR A 48 -10.31 -23.59 -5.37
N VAL A 49 -10.16 -23.12 -6.61
CA VAL A 49 -9.31 -21.96 -6.85
C VAL A 49 -10.17 -20.74 -6.53
N GLY A 50 -10.38 -20.45 -5.24
CA GLY A 50 -11.10 -19.25 -4.78
C GLY A 50 -12.63 -19.25 -4.92
N SER A 51 -13.33 -20.38 -4.82
CA SER A 51 -14.80 -20.41 -5.03
C SER A 51 -15.65 -19.91 -3.86
N ASP A 52 -15.04 -19.56 -2.73
CA ASP A 52 -15.65 -18.66 -1.73
C ASP A 52 -14.73 -17.44 -1.60
N ASP A 53 -14.80 -16.56 -2.60
CA ASP A 53 -14.09 -15.26 -2.70
C ASP A 53 -14.32 -14.35 -1.46
N HIS A 54 -15.21 -14.76 -0.55
CA HIS A 54 -15.55 -14.06 0.69
C HIS A 54 -14.57 -14.29 1.85
N ASP A 55 -13.74 -15.35 1.83
CA ASP A 55 -12.84 -15.70 2.95
C ASP A 55 -11.33 -15.61 2.62
N PHE A 56 -10.95 -15.11 1.45
CA PHE A 56 -9.53 -14.92 1.12
C PHE A 56 -8.98 -13.66 1.80
N ASP A 57 -8.26 -13.85 2.92
CA ASP A 57 -7.46 -12.80 3.57
C ASP A 57 -6.01 -12.83 3.03
N PRO A 58 -5.61 -11.92 2.12
CA PRO A 58 -4.24 -11.89 1.63
C PRO A 58 -3.20 -11.50 2.69
N LEU A 59 -3.62 -10.89 3.81
CA LEU A 59 -2.74 -10.52 4.91
C LEU A 59 -2.39 -11.71 5.81
N ASN A 60 -3.32 -12.66 5.95
CA ASN A 60 -3.13 -13.89 6.73
C ASN A 60 -3.67 -15.09 5.93
N PRO A 61 -3.06 -15.40 4.77
CA PRO A 61 -3.56 -16.46 3.90
C PRO A 61 -3.39 -17.82 4.61
N ILE A 62 -4.48 -18.60 4.67
CA ILE A 62 -4.45 -19.97 5.18
C ILE A 62 -3.53 -20.84 4.30
N ASN A 63 -3.56 -20.60 3.00
CA ASN A 63 -2.72 -21.24 2.00
C ASN A 63 -2.40 -20.27 0.86
N HIS A 64 -1.26 -20.48 0.21
CA HIS A 64 -0.93 -19.78 -1.03
C HIS A 64 -1.52 -20.55 -2.21
N VAL A 65 -2.09 -19.81 -3.16
CA VAL A 65 -2.69 -20.37 -4.39
C VAL A 65 -1.90 -19.95 -5.63
N TYR A 66 -1.60 -18.65 -5.73
CA TYR A 66 -0.82 -18.10 -6.82
C TYR A 66 0.01 -16.92 -6.34
N SER A 67 1.30 -16.90 -6.72
CA SER A 67 2.30 -15.96 -6.21
C SER A 67 2.00 -14.48 -6.45
N ARG A 68 1.15 -14.17 -7.43
CA ARG A 68 0.67 -12.80 -7.67
C ARG A 68 -0.11 -12.23 -6.49
N TYR A 69 -0.84 -13.08 -5.76
CA TYR A 69 -1.71 -12.65 -4.67
C TYR A 69 -0.98 -12.70 -3.34
N THR A 70 -0.39 -13.86 -3.02
CA THR A 70 0.36 -14.07 -1.78
C THR A 70 1.46 -15.11 -2.00
N GLN A 71 2.54 -14.98 -1.24
CA GLN A 71 3.62 -15.97 -1.16
C GLN A 71 4.56 -15.65 0.02
N ASN A 72 5.34 -16.63 0.47
CA ASN A 72 6.17 -16.57 1.68
C ASN A 72 7.06 -15.31 1.80
N VAL A 73 7.59 -14.78 0.72
CA VAL A 73 8.50 -13.63 0.71
C VAL A 73 7.75 -12.30 0.75
N SER A 74 6.80 -12.07 -0.17
CA SER A 74 6.08 -10.79 -0.23
C SER A 74 5.18 -10.60 0.98
N SER A 75 4.48 -11.65 1.44
CA SER A 75 3.61 -11.57 2.63
C SER A 75 4.41 -11.26 3.89
N ARG A 76 5.64 -11.76 4.02
CA ARG A 76 6.55 -11.41 5.12
C ARG A 76 6.99 -9.96 5.06
N ALA A 77 7.43 -9.48 3.90
CA ALA A 77 7.79 -8.07 3.70
C ALA A 77 6.62 -7.13 4.01
N GLU A 78 5.42 -7.48 3.55
CA GLU A 78 4.19 -6.74 3.81
C GLU A 78 3.81 -6.74 5.30
N LYS A 79 4.09 -7.82 6.04
CA LYS A 79 3.86 -7.86 7.50
C LYS A 79 4.77 -6.87 8.24
N VAL A 80 6.05 -6.81 7.90
CA VAL A 80 7.00 -5.84 8.46
C VAL A 80 6.59 -4.41 8.10
N LEU A 81 6.29 -4.15 6.83
CA LEU A 81 5.84 -2.82 6.38
C LEU A 81 4.52 -2.40 7.04
N SER A 82 3.60 -3.33 7.25
CA SER A 82 2.35 -3.08 7.96
C SER A 82 2.59 -2.63 9.40
N LYS A 83 3.51 -3.32 10.10
CA LYS A 83 3.92 -2.95 11.46
C LYS A 83 4.58 -1.58 11.50
N ILE A 84 5.47 -1.27 10.56
CA ILE A 84 6.15 0.03 10.45
C ILE A 84 5.13 1.16 10.25
N ASN A 85 4.17 0.97 9.34
CA ASN A 85 3.21 2.00 8.97
C ASN A 85 2.00 2.07 9.93
N GLY A 86 1.84 1.11 10.85
CA GLY A 86 0.68 1.03 11.74
C GLY A 86 -0.64 0.80 11.00
N GLY A 87 -0.59 0.14 9.83
CA GLY A 87 -1.73 -0.09 8.95
C GLY A 87 -1.45 -1.25 7.98
N TYR A 88 -2.32 -1.48 7.01
CA TYR A 88 -2.10 -2.53 6.00
C TYR A 88 -1.09 -2.06 4.93
N ALA A 89 -0.18 -2.95 4.53
CA ALA A 89 0.77 -2.71 3.45
C ALA A 89 0.61 -3.76 2.34
N ILE A 90 0.83 -3.31 1.11
CA ILE A 90 0.90 -4.14 -0.10
C ILE A 90 2.10 -3.68 -0.93
N THR A 91 2.80 -4.64 -1.52
CA THR A 91 3.98 -4.39 -2.35
C THR A 91 3.63 -4.32 -3.83
N PHE A 92 4.30 -3.42 -4.54
CA PHE A 92 4.21 -3.28 -5.99
C PHE A 92 5.61 -3.32 -6.60
N ALA A 93 5.68 -3.58 -7.90
CA ALA A 93 6.94 -3.61 -8.64
C ALA A 93 7.71 -2.27 -8.62
N SER A 94 7.04 -1.15 -8.36
CA SER A 94 7.66 0.17 -8.19
C SER A 94 6.72 1.15 -7.48
N GLY A 95 7.26 2.29 -7.01
CA GLY A 95 6.44 3.38 -6.46
C GLY A 95 5.44 3.97 -7.48
N LEU A 96 5.78 3.99 -8.77
CA LEU A 96 4.87 4.44 -9.82
C LEU A 96 3.73 3.43 -10.07
N ALA A 97 3.99 2.13 -9.96
CA ALA A 97 2.96 1.11 -10.04
C ALA A 97 1.99 1.21 -8.84
N ALA A 98 2.50 1.45 -7.63
CA ALA A 98 1.69 1.72 -6.46
C ALA A 98 0.83 2.99 -6.63
N SER A 99 1.45 4.06 -7.15
CA SER A 99 0.76 5.33 -7.41
C SER A 99 -0.38 5.18 -8.43
N TYR A 100 -0.12 4.48 -9.53
CA TYR A 100 -1.14 4.21 -10.55
C TYR A 100 -2.27 3.32 -10.01
N ALA A 101 -1.93 2.27 -9.24
CA ALA A 101 -2.92 1.40 -8.61
C ALA A 101 -3.85 2.17 -7.67
N ALA A 102 -3.31 3.11 -6.88
CA ALA A 102 -4.12 3.99 -6.02
C ALA A 102 -5.11 4.84 -6.83
N LEU A 103 -4.69 5.42 -7.96
CA LEU A 103 -5.58 6.18 -8.85
C LEU A 103 -6.68 5.32 -9.47
N VAL A 104 -6.35 4.10 -9.91
CA VAL A 104 -7.32 3.14 -10.46
C VAL A 104 -8.33 2.69 -9.40
N HIS A 105 -7.87 2.47 -8.16
CA HIS A 105 -8.72 2.08 -7.05
C HIS A 105 -9.66 3.20 -6.61
N LEU A 106 -9.12 4.40 -6.35
CA LEU A 106 -9.86 5.53 -5.80
C LEU A 106 -10.76 6.24 -6.82
N LYS A 107 -10.41 6.17 -8.11
CA LYS A 107 -11.15 6.81 -9.22
C LYS A 107 -11.53 8.28 -8.95
N PRO A 108 -10.57 9.14 -8.60
CA PRO A 108 -10.87 10.48 -8.09
C PRO A 108 -11.53 11.38 -9.13
N LYS A 109 -12.42 12.29 -8.73
CA LYS A 109 -13.03 13.27 -9.64
C LYS A 109 -12.07 14.38 -10.02
N ARG A 110 -11.18 14.79 -9.10
CA ARG A 110 -10.04 15.68 -9.33
C ARG A 110 -8.86 15.24 -8.48
N VAL A 111 -7.65 15.64 -8.86
CA VAL A 111 -6.45 15.42 -8.05
C VAL A 111 -5.89 16.78 -7.61
N ALA A 112 -5.69 16.95 -6.31
CA ALA A 112 -5.05 18.12 -5.72
C ALA A 112 -3.58 17.81 -5.43
N ILE A 113 -2.66 18.47 -6.14
CA ILE A 113 -1.22 18.21 -6.04
C ILE A 113 -0.42 19.46 -6.39
N THR A 114 0.64 19.73 -5.64
CA THR A 114 1.58 20.83 -5.90
C THR A 114 3.00 20.36 -5.60
N GLY A 115 3.90 20.47 -6.58
CA GLY A 115 5.30 20.02 -6.45
C GLY A 115 5.43 18.51 -6.18
N GLY A 116 6.59 18.09 -5.67
CA GLY A 116 6.87 16.69 -5.34
C GLY A 116 7.50 15.92 -6.50
N TYR A 117 7.68 14.62 -6.31
CA TYR A 117 8.36 13.77 -7.26
C TYR A 117 7.69 13.80 -8.64
N HIS A 118 8.46 14.20 -9.66
CA HIS A 118 7.96 14.36 -11.03
C HIS A 118 7.29 13.10 -11.59
N GLY A 119 7.74 11.90 -11.19
CA GLY A 119 7.13 10.64 -11.62
C GLY A 119 5.67 10.51 -11.22
N CYS A 120 5.25 11.02 -10.05
CA CYS A 120 3.84 11.01 -9.63
C CYS A 120 2.97 11.86 -10.57
N HIS A 121 3.46 13.02 -11.02
CA HIS A 121 2.76 13.88 -11.98
C HIS A 121 2.58 13.18 -13.33
N LEU A 122 3.63 12.51 -13.82
CA LEU A 122 3.56 11.73 -15.05
C LEU A 122 2.59 10.55 -14.92
N THR A 123 2.58 9.85 -13.78
CA THR A 123 1.61 8.77 -13.52
C THR A 123 0.18 9.29 -13.52
N ILE A 124 -0.09 10.45 -12.90
CA ILE A 124 -1.41 11.11 -12.95
C ILE A 124 -1.78 11.48 -14.39
N GLN A 125 -0.82 11.95 -15.20
CA GLN A 125 -1.05 12.25 -16.61
C GLN A 125 -1.41 11.01 -17.43
N VAL A 126 -0.70 9.88 -17.24
CA VAL A 126 -1.02 8.60 -17.89
C VAL A 126 -2.42 8.13 -17.47
N TYR A 127 -2.73 8.18 -16.18
CA TYR A 127 -4.06 7.83 -15.67
C TYR A 127 -5.15 8.71 -16.29
N LYS A 128 -4.94 10.03 -16.37
CA LYS A 128 -5.85 10.97 -17.04
C LYS A 128 -6.10 10.59 -18.51
N GLN A 129 -5.06 10.20 -19.25
CA GLN A 129 -5.21 9.77 -20.64
C GLN A 129 -6.03 8.48 -20.78
N SER A 130 -5.97 7.59 -19.78
CA SER A 130 -6.70 6.31 -19.80
C SER A 130 -8.21 6.43 -19.54
N ARG A 131 -8.68 7.54 -18.98
CA ARG A 131 -10.07 7.68 -18.48
C ARG A 131 -11.12 8.01 -19.54
N GLY A 132 -10.74 8.43 -20.74
CA GLY A 132 -11.66 8.94 -21.78
C GLY A 132 -12.30 10.30 -21.44
N GLU A 133 -12.55 10.58 -20.15
CA GLU A 133 -12.97 11.87 -19.61
C GLU A 133 -11.77 12.65 -19.03
N GLY A 134 -11.87 13.98 -19.01
CA GLY A 134 -10.83 14.82 -18.42
C GLY A 134 -10.73 14.65 -16.89
N LEU A 135 -9.49 14.54 -16.36
CA LEU A 135 -9.20 14.64 -14.93
C LEU A 135 -8.66 16.05 -14.61
N PRO A 136 -9.43 16.91 -13.92
CA PRO A 136 -8.95 18.19 -13.43
C PRO A 136 -7.84 18.02 -12.39
N ILE A 137 -6.80 18.83 -12.51
CA ILE A 137 -5.71 18.93 -11.54
C ILE A 137 -5.77 20.31 -10.93
N ILE A 138 -5.78 20.38 -9.60
CA ILE A 138 -5.82 21.63 -8.83
C ILE A 138 -4.60 21.73 -7.92
N GLY A 139 -4.30 22.93 -7.42
CA GLY A 139 -3.29 23.11 -6.39
C GLY A 139 -3.70 22.42 -5.09
N ILE A 140 -2.74 21.94 -4.32
CA ILE A 140 -3.01 21.28 -3.03
C ILE A 140 -3.64 22.25 -2.01
N ASP A 141 -3.43 23.56 -2.19
CA ASP A 141 -3.99 24.60 -1.34
C ASP A 141 -5.34 25.15 -1.82
N ASP A 142 -5.83 24.74 -3.01
CA ASP A 142 -7.14 25.13 -3.52
C ASP A 142 -8.30 24.52 -2.69
N SER A 143 -9.53 25.02 -2.87
CA SER A 143 -10.70 24.48 -2.17
C SER A 143 -11.03 23.04 -2.62
N PHE A 144 -11.18 22.15 -1.65
CA PHE A 144 -11.52 20.74 -1.86
C PHE A 144 -13.03 20.54 -1.91
N GLN A 145 -13.45 19.47 -2.60
CA GLN A 145 -14.84 19.05 -2.71
C GLN A 145 -14.95 17.52 -2.70
N PRO A 146 -16.15 16.96 -2.42
CA PRO A 146 -16.34 15.52 -2.40
C PRO A 146 -15.89 14.80 -3.68
N GLY A 147 -14.98 13.84 -3.51
CA GLY A 147 -14.39 13.06 -4.60
C GLY A 147 -13.03 13.56 -5.09
N ASP A 148 -12.47 14.60 -4.49
CA ASP A 148 -11.08 14.99 -4.73
C ASP A 148 -10.11 14.02 -4.06
N LEU A 149 -8.95 13.81 -4.69
CA LEU A 149 -7.80 13.11 -4.09
C LEU A 149 -6.70 14.12 -3.77
N CYS A 150 -6.41 14.31 -2.49
CA CYS A 150 -5.26 15.08 -2.04
C CYS A 150 -3.99 14.22 -2.14
N TRP A 151 -3.10 14.55 -3.10
CA TRP A 151 -1.81 13.88 -3.29
C TRP A 151 -0.70 14.66 -2.59
N LEU A 152 -0.47 14.32 -1.33
CA LEU A 152 0.52 14.98 -0.47
C LEU A 152 1.87 14.26 -0.51
N GLU A 153 2.96 15.01 -0.63
CA GLU A 153 4.33 14.55 -0.41
C GLU A 153 4.99 15.47 0.62
N THR A 154 5.63 14.87 1.63
CA THR A 154 6.31 15.56 2.72
C THR A 154 7.39 14.66 3.32
N PRO A 155 8.67 15.09 3.39
CA PRO A 155 9.21 16.31 2.78
C PRO A 155 9.09 16.31 1.24
N LEU A 156 8.83 17.48 0.67
CA LEU A 156 8.58 17.66 -0.76
C LEU A 156 9.88 17.52 -1.58
N ASN A 157 9.91 16.66 -2.59
CA ASN A 157 10.99 16.65 -3.57
C ASN A 157 10.87 17.85 -4.55
N PRO A 158 11.95 18.58 -4.87
CA PRO A 158 13.32 18.48 -4.35
C PRO A 158 13.64 19.40 -3.18
N THR A 159 12.70 20.23 -2.74
CA THR A 159 12.96 21.33 -1.81
C THR A 159 13.21 20.89 -0.37
N GLY A 160 12.71 19.71 0.02
CA GLY A 160 12.72 19.21 1.38
C GLY A 160 11.71 19.90 2.31
N GLU A 161 10.78 20.68 1.75
CA GLU A 161 9.77 21.39 2.53
C GLU A 161 8.79 20.41 3.18
N ALA A 162 8.59 20.54 4.48
CA ALA A 162 7.61 19.75 5.22
C ALA A 162 6.23 20.41 5.13
N ARG A 163 5.21 19.57 5.02
CA ARG A 163 3.79 19.95 5.04
C ARG A 163 3.08 19.26 6.20
N ASP A 164 2.10 19.94 6.78
CA ASP A 164 1.29 19.43 7.89
C ASP A 164 0.26 18.41 7.39
N ILE A 165 0.47 17.14 7.72
CA ILE A 165 -0.41 16.03 7.32
C ILE A 165 -1.80 16.19 7.92
N GLN A 166 -1.92 16.61 9.18
CA GLN A 166 -3.22 16.73 9.87
C GLN A 166 -4.06 17.82 9.22
N TYR A 167 -3.46 18.96 8.89
CA TYR A 167 -4.14 20.05 8.20
C TYR A 167 -4.77 19.60 6.87
N TYR A 168 -4.01 18.89 6.01
CA TYR A 168 -4.56 18.42 4.73
C TYR A 168 -5.56 17.28 4.89
N ALA A 169 -5.43 16.45 5.93
CA ALA A 169 -6.40 15.41 6.25
C ALA A 169 -7.74 16.00 6.72
N ASP A 170 -7.73 17.04 7.56
CA ASP A 170 -8.94 17.72 8.03
C ASP A 170 -9.64 18.53 6.94
N LYS A 171 -8.87 18.97 5.94
CA LYS A 171 -9.38 19.70 4.77
C LYS A 171 -10.08 18.78 3.74
N ALA A 172 -9.71 17.49 3.70
CA ALA A 172 -10.11 16.52 2.69
C ALA A 172 -11.48 15.86 2.93
#